data_AF-A0A1M2VAC1-F1
#
_entry.id   AF-A0A1M2VAC1-F1
#
_cell.length_a   1.000
_cell.length_b   1.000
_cell.length_c   1.000
_cell.angle_alpha   90.00
_cell.angle_beta   90.00
_cell.angle_gamma   90.00
#
_symmetry.space_group_name_H-M   'P 1'
#
loop_
_entity.id
_entity.type
_entity.pdbx_description
1 polymer ?
#
loop_
_entity_poly.entity_id
_entity_poly.type
_entity_poly.pdbx_seq_one_letter_code
_entity_poly.pdbx_strand_id
1 'polypeptide(L)'
;MSFPFDPFWPNPSDYRYKDVYPTEAAAKAAALKGRDACALLAARCTMAIALCTVHPETNPPRWVIALMKQKVPSAWIDALRASVIADLSPDLRVGAIVNPLGHGHESATAWVDHVPCMIRANLPVYIAWPKDTAEVIRKYPFLRDYLPKPCDLQEVVANDAGRVVMHPHPRVVGQQVSFRWAELSRPSLEHVLPEDEPPARIPHGEGQLSGETYQAFFARREVANRKRAEKETSEQRESRMRRQQKADTFNRPTRPTRVFLWKVVGDVDDQVPAEVLFMDYRAYVKPAAVAEVWVSHPPAHKRYDAWLDEWDICEKLAPEERLEDSWDELEEPD
;
A
#
# COMPACT_ATOMS: atom_id res chain seq x y z
N MET A 1 -32.51 -11.94 -8.11
CA MET A 1 -32.40 -10.58 -7.52
C MET A 1 -30.93 -10.20 -7.61
N SER A 2 -30.58 -9.24 -8.46
CA SER A 2 -29.22 -8.68 -8.46
C SER A 2 -29.06 -7.80 -7.22
N PHE A 3 -27.98 -8.00 -6.48
CA PHE A 3 -27.60 -7.11 -5.39
C PHE A 3 -27.19 -5.76 -6.02
N PRO A 4 -27.56 -4.60 -5.44
CA PRO A 4 -27.36 -3.28 -6.05
C PRO A 4 -25.89 -2.80 -6.10
N PHE A 5 -24.93 -3.69 -5.88
CA PHE A 5 -23.50 -3.44 -6.03
C PHE A 5 -22.97 -4.11 -7.30
N ASP A 6 -23.45 -3.69 -8.46
CA ASP A 6 -22.91 -4.15 -9.75
C ASP A 6 -21.79 -3.25 -10.33
N PRO A 7 -20.76 -2.85 -9.56
CA PRO A 7 -19.40 -2.88 -10.07
C PRO A 7 -18.99 -4.35 -10.16
N PHE A 8 -18.45 -4.78 -11.30
CA PHE A 8 -17.87 -6.11 -11.43
C PHE A 8 -16.78 -6.31 -10.36
N TRP A 9 -17.08 -7.09 -9.32
CA TRP A 9 -16.14 -7.44 -8.25
C TRP A 9 -15.57 -8.84 -8.54
N PRO A 10 -14.34 -8.94 -9.05
CA PRO A 10 -13.76 -10.22 -9.46
C PRO A 10 -13.62 -11.16 -8.25
N ASN A 11 -13.90 -12.44 -8.49
CA ASN A 11 -13.56 -13.48 -7.53
C ASN A 11 -12.03 -13.59 -7.42
N PRO A 12 -11.48 -14.02 -6.28
CA PRO A 12 -10.04 -14.27 -6.15
C PRO A 12 -9.50 -15.18 -7.26
N SER A 13 -10.28 -16.17 -7.68
CA SER A 13 -9.94 -17.09 -8.78
C SER A 13 -9.77 -16.40 -10.13
N ASP A 14 -10.42 -15.26 -10.35
CA ASP A 14 -10.37 -14.54 -11.63
C ASP A 14 -8.97 -13.93 -11.86
N TYR A 15 -8.18 -13.79 -10.79
CA TYR A 15 -6.77 -13.39 -10.85
C TYR A 15 -5.80 -14.55 -11.13
N ARG A 16 -6.33 -15.77 -11.34
CA ARG A 16 -5.58 -16.92 -11.85
C ARG A 16 -4.38 -17.32 -10.97
N TYR A 17 -4.37 -16.96 -9.69
CA TYR A 17 -3.25 -17.28 -8.78
C TYR A 17 -2.93 -18.78 -8.61
N LYS A 18 -3.76 -19.68 -9.13
CA LYS A 18 -3.56 -21.13 -9.15
C LYS A 18 -2.94 -21.66 -10.44
N ASP A 19 -2.78 -20.79 -11.44
CA ASP A 19 -2.28 -21.17 -12.75
C ASP A 19 -0.75 -21.32 -12.74
N VAL A 20 -0.23 -21.98 -13.77
CA VAL A 20 1.20 -22.07 -14.02
C VAL A 20 1.66 -20.83 -14.77
N TYR A 21 2.76 -20.23 -14.31
CA TYR A 21 3.30 -19.00 -14.88
C TYR A 21 4.72 -19.22 -15.40
N PRO A 22 5.10 -18.54 -16.50
CA PRO A 22 6.44 -18.68 -17.08
C PRO A 22 7.53 -17.98 -16.26
N THR A 23 7.15 -17.11 -15.30
CA THR A 23 8.10 -16.40 -14.45
C THR A 23 7.58 -16.28 -13.03
N GLU A 24 8.49 -16.28 -12.05
CA GLU A 24 8.17 -16.06 -10.63
C GLU A 24 7.44 -14.72 -10.43
N ALA A 25 7.91 -13.65 -11.09
CA ALA A 25 7.29 -12.33 -11.00
C ALA A 25 5.82 -12.33 -11.43
N ALA A 26 5.47 -13.08 -12.48
CA ALA A 26 4.08 -13.20 -12.94
C ALA A 26 3.23 -14.01 -11.97
N ALA A 27 3.77 -15.11 -11.42
CA ALA A 27 3.10 -15.90 -10.38
C ALA A 27 2.81 -15.05 -9.13
N LYS A 28 3.82 -14.31 -8.65
CA LYS A 28 3.72 -13.41 -7.49
C LYS A 28 2.69 -12.32 -7.72
N ALA A 29 2.71 -11.66 -8.88
CA ALA A 29 1.73 -10.65 -9.25
C ALA A 29 0.29 -11.18 -9.23
N ALA A 30 0.07 -12.39 -9.76
CA ALA A 30 -1.24 -13.04 -9.75
C ALA A 30 -1.71 -13.40 -8.32
N ALA A 31 -0.81 -13.96 -7.51
CA ALA A 31 -1.08 -14.30 -6.11
C ALA A 31 -1.48 -13.07 -5.28
N LEU A 32 -0.79 -11.96 -5.45
CA LEU A 32 -1.09 -10.71 -4.74
C LEU A 32 -2.43 -10.12 -5.14
N LYS A 33 -2.74 -10.08 -6.44
CA LYS A 33 -4.06 -9.63 -6.90
C LYS A 33 -5.17 -10.54 -6.37
N GLY A 34 -4.92 -11.86 -6.33
CA GLY A 34 -5.81 -12.82 -5.70
C GLY A 34 -6.00 -12.58 -4.19
N ARG A 35 -4.92 -12.25 -3.47
CA ARG A 35 -4.94 -11.88 -2.05
C ARG A 35 -5.80 -10.63 -1.80
N ASP A 36 -5.59 -9.58 -2.58
CA ASP A 36 -6.34 -8.33 -2.43
C ASP A 36 -7.84 -8.55 -2.74
N ALA A 37 -8.14 -9.41 -3.72
CA ALA A 37 -9.51 -9.86 -4.00
C ALA A 37 -10.13 -10.66 -2.85
N CYS A 38 -9.35 -11.46 -2.11
CA CYS A 38 -9.83 -12.15 -0.90
C CYS A 38 -10.23 -11.15 0.18
N ALA A 39 -9.50 -10.04 0.34
CA ALA A 39 -9.87 -8.99 1.29
C ALA A 39 -11.20 -8.32 0.89
N LEU A 40 -11.40 -8.03 -0.40
CA LEU A 40 -12.68 -7.53 -0.91
C LEU A 40 -13.82 -8.54 -0.70
N LEU A 41 -13.58 -9.82 -0.95
CA LEU A 41 -14.56 -10.88 -0.71
C LEU A 41 -14.93 -10.97 0.78
N ALA A 42 -13.96 -10.89 1.69
CA ALA A 42 -14.17 -10.87 3.13
C ALA A 42 -15.02 -9.66 3.55
N ALA A 43 -14.75 -8.47 3.01
CA ALA A 43 -15.55 -7.28 3.24
C ALA A 43 -17.00 -7.45 2.75
N ARG A 44 -17.20 -8.05 1.57
CA ARG A 44 -18.54 -8.36 1.02
C ARG A 44 -19.30 -9.34 1.91
N CYS A 45 -18.65 -10.40 2.38
CA CYS A 45 -19.24 -11.35 3.31
C CYS A 45 -19.64 -10.67 4.61
N THR A 46 -18.78 -9.81 5.17
CA THR A 46 -19.08 -9.00 6.36
C THR A 46 -20.31 -8.13 6.14
N MET A 47 -20.37 -7.43 5.00
CA MET A 47 -21.52 -6.58 4.64
C MET A 47 -22.82 -7.41 4.49
N ALA A 48 -22.74 -8.58 3.86
CA ALA A 48 -23.89 -9.48 3.74
C ALA A 48 -24.38 -9.98 5.10
N ILE A 49 -23.45 -10.31 6.01
CA ILE A 49 -23.75 -10.68 7.41
C ILE A 49 -24.43 -9.50 8.13
N ALA A 50 -23.88 -8.29 8.02
CA ALA A 50 -24.45 -7.07 8.60
C ALA A 50 -25.89 -6.79 8.11
N LEU A 51 -26.13 -6.95 6.82
CA LEU A 51 -27.46 -6.78 6.22
C LEU A 51 -28.47 -7.81 6.74
N CYS A 52 -28.03 -9.05 6.97
CA CYS A 52 -28.84 -10.13 7.50
C CYS A 52 -29.02 -10.07 9.03
N THR A 53 -28.13 -9.36 9.73
CA THR A 53 -28.11 -9.25 11.20
C THR A 53 -28.91 -8.02 11.63
N VAL A 54 -30.24 -8.19 11.68
CA VAL A 54 -31.16 -7.14 12.15
C VAL A 54 -31.24 -7.09 13.67
N HIS A 55 -31.14 -8.26 14.32
CA HIS A 55 -31.19 -8.43 15.77
C HIS A 55 -29.96 -9.25 16.20
N PRO A 56 -28.90 -8.59 16.70
CA PRO A 56 -27.64 -9.25 17.06
C PRO A 56 -27.81 -10.41 18.03
N GLU A 57 -28.80 -10.33 18.93
CA GLU A 57 -29.11 -11.34 19.94
C GLU A 57 -29.73 -12.64 19.38
N THR A 58 -30.02 -12.70 18.07
CA THR A 58 -30.66 -13.88 17.48
C THR A 58 -29.69 -15.04 17.40
N ASN A 59 -30.02 -16.16 18.06
CA ASN A 59 -29.23 -17.39 18.02
C ASN A 59 -30.06 -18.58 17.51
N PRO A 60 -29.68 -19.26 16.42
CA PRO A 60 -28.58 -18.93 15.53
C PRO A 60 -28.86 -17.68 14.67
N PRO A 61 -27.84 -16.89 14.29
CA PRO A 61 -28.02 -15.73 13.43
C PRO A 61 -28.74 -16.07 12.11
N ARG A 62 -29.51 -15.12 11.56
CA ARG A 62 -30.29 -15.36 10.32
C ARG A 62 -29.43 -15.80 9.15
N TRP A 63 -28.21 -15.28 9.02
CA TRP A 63 -27.29 -15.67 7.97
C TRP A 63 -26.83 -17.13 8.12
N VAL A 64 -26.69 -17.65 9.35
CA VAL A 64 -26.40 -19.08 9.61
C VAL A 64 -27.55 -19.94 9.10
N ILE A 65 -28.80 -19.57 9.44
CA ILE A 65 -29.99 -20.28 8.95
C ILE A 65 -30.04 -20.28 7.41
N ALA A 66 -29.68 -19.16 6.78
CA ALA A 66 -29.63 -19.05 5.33
C ALA A 66 -28.59 -20.02 4.71
N LEU A 67 -27.38 -20.10 5.27
CA LEU A 67 -26.34 -21.03 4.81
C LEU A 67 -26.73 -22.50 5.03
N MET A 68 -27.35 -22.82 6.17
CA MET A 68 -27.87 -24.18 6.43
C MET A 68 -28.93 -24.59 5.41
N LYS A 69 -29.85 -23.68 5.04
CA LYS A 69 -30.85 -23.93 3.99
C LYS A 69 -30.21 -24.17 2.62
N GLN A 70 -29.07 -23.56 2.35
CA GLN A 70 -28.26 -23.81 1.14
C GLN A 70 -27.36 -25.05 1.24
N LYS A 71 -27.53 -25.86 2.30
CA LYS A 71 -26.76 -27.10 2.54
C LYS A 71 -25.25 -26.87 2.64
N VAL A 72 -24.82 -25.69 3.09
CA VAL A 72 -23.39 -25.44 3.39
C VAL A 72 -22.99 -26.33 4.58
N PRO A 73 -21.86 -27.06 4.52
CA PRO A 73 -21.46 -27.93 5.62
C PRO A 73 -21.23 -27.15 6.91
N SER A 74 -21.65 -27.71 8.05
CA SER A 74 -21.58 -27.05 9.36
C SER A 74 -20.18 -26.59 9.72
N ALA A 75 -19.14 -27.37 9.39
CA ALA A 75 -17.75 -27.01 9.63
C ALA A 75 -17.35 -25.67 8.98
N TRP A 76 -17.85 -25.38 7.77
CA TRP A 76 -17.60 -24.10 7.11
C TRP A 76 -18.37 -22.95 7.74
N ILE A 77 -19.60 -23.21 8.20
CA ILE A 77 -20.41 -22.23 8.92
C ILE A 77 -19.74 -21.88 10.26
N ASP A 78 -19.24 -22.88 10.98
CA ASP A 78 -18.53 -22.70 12.24
C ASP A 78 -17.22 -21.92 12.05
N ALA A 79 -16.44 -22.25 11.00
CA ALA A 79 -15.23 -21.52 10.64
C ALA A 79 -15.54 -20.04 10.31
N LEU A 80 -16.59 -19.78 9.51
CA LEU A 80 -17.01 -18.42 9.19
C LEU A 80 -17.45 -17.66 10.44
N ARG A 81 -18.20 -18.31 11.34
CA ARG A 81 -18.66 -17.71 12.61
C ARG A 81 -17.51 -17.37 13.56
N ALA A 82 -16.45 -18.16 13.57
CA ALA A 82 -15.25 -17.92 14.37
C ALA A 82 -14.28 -16.90 13.74
N SER A 83 -14.51 -16.53 12.47
CA SER A 83 -13.62 -15.62 11.75
C SER A 83 -13.94 -14.15 12.02
N VAL A 84 -12.95 -13.29 11.78
CA VAL A 84 -13.10 -11.83 11.80
C VAL A 84 -14.17 -11.32 10.84
N ILE A 85 -14.59 -12.09 9.83
CA ILE A 85 -15.59 -11.71 8.83
C ILE A 85 -16.99 -11.62 9.45
N ALA A 86 -17.30 -12.52 10.40
CA ALA A 86 -18.59 -12.55 11.07
C ALA A 86 -18.64 -11.69 12.34
N ASP A 87 -17.48 -11.22 12.79
CA ASP A 87 -17.35 -10.37 13.98
C ASP A 87 -17.72 -8.91 13.64
N LEU A 88 -18.78 -8.42 14.28
CA LEU A 88 -19.30 -7.05 14.17
C LEU A 88 -19.10 -6.28 15.48
N SER A 89 -18.15 -6.71 16.33
CA SER A 89 -17.78 -5.99 17.54
C SER A 89 -17.25 -4.58 17.21
N PRO A 90 -17.46 -3.60 18.11
CA PRO A 90 -16.92 -2.25 17.92
C PRO A 90 -15.39 -2.26 17.79
N ASP A 91 -14.85 -1.20 17.17
CA ASP A 91 -13.42 -0.91 17.01
C ASP A 91 -12.61 -1.90 16.14
N LEU A 92 -13.25 -2.91 15.55
CA LEU A 92 -12.60 -3.88 14.66
C LEU A 92 -12.43 -3.36 13.22
N ARG A 93 -13.12 -2.27 12.85
CA ARG A 93 -13.24 -1.80 11.46
C ARG A 93 -12.81 -0.34 11.32
N VAL A 94 -12.06 -0.05 10.25
CA VAL A 94 -11.49 1.28 9.93
C VAL A 94 -12.56 2.33 9.59
N GLY A 95 -13.78 1.90 9.21
CA GLY A 95 -14.90 2.78 8.89
C GLY A 95 -15.03 3.12 7.41
N ALA A 96 -15.96 4.02 7.09
CA ALA A 96 -16.27 4.44 5.72
C ALA A 96 -16.60 5.93 5.63
N ILE A 97 -16.16 6.58 4.55
CA ILE A 97 -16.50 7.98 4.24
C ILE A 97 -17.62 7.99 3.19
N VAL A 98 -18.65 8.80 3.44
CA VAL A 98 -19.85 8.90 2.60
C VAL A 98 -20.02 10.32 2.10
N ASN A 99 -20.06 10.48 0.78
CA ASN A 99 -20.42 11.72 0.10
C ASN A 99 -21.85 11.60 -0.48
N PRO A 100 -22.88 12.17 0.17
CA PRO A 100 -24.27 11.89 -0.21
C PRO A 100 -24.73 12.54 -1.51
N LEU A 101 -24.11 13.65 -1.96
CA LEU A 101 -24.58 14.41 -3.13
C LEU A 101 -23.55 14.55 -4.25
N GLY A 102 -22.25 14.34 -4.00
CA GLY A 102 -21.22 14.68 -4.97
C GLY A 102 -21.13 16.19 -5.18
N HIS A 103 -19.94 16.73 -5.42
CA HIS A 103 -19.78 18.14 -5.77
C HIS A 103 -18.87 18.27 -6.99
N GLY A 104 -19.33 19.00 -8.01
CA GLY A 104 -18.54 19.23 -9.23
C GLY A 104 -18.18 17.93 -9.97
N HIS A 105 -16.87 17.62 -10.05
CA HIS A 105 -16.32 16.43 -10.71
C HIS A 105 -16.34 15.14 -9.83
N GLU A 106 -16.76 15.23 -8.57
CA GLU A 106 -16.81 14.08 -7.67
C GLU A 106 -18.15 13.34 -7.74
N SER A 107 -18.08 12.01 -7.87
CA SER A 107 -19.28 11.18 -7.88
C SER A 107 -19.86 11.00 -6.46
N ALA A 108 -21.18 11.09 -6.35
CA ALA A 108 -21.88 10.76 -5.11
C ALA A 108 -21.66 9.28 -4.76
N THR A 109 -21.58 8.98 -3.47
CA THR A 109 -21.52 7.61 -2.98
C THR A 109 -22.78 6.86 -3.41
N ALA A 110 -22.64 5.78 -4.19
CA ALA A 110 -23.78 5.04 -4.71
C ALA A 110 -24.57 4.25 -3.65
N TRP A 111 -23.97 4.03 -2.48
CA TRP A 111 -24.45 3.11 -1.45
C TRP A 111 -24.89 3.81 -0.16
N VAL A 112 -25.29 5.10 -0.21
CA VAL A 112 -25.74 5.86 0.98
C VAL A 112 -26.85 5.15 1.76
N ASP A 113 -27.77 4.47 1.07
CA ASP A 113 -28.89 3.74 1.69
C ASP A 113 -28.43 2.57 2.59
N HIS A 114 -27.16 2.21 2.56
CA HIS A 114 -26.58 1.18 3.41
C HIS A 114 -25.97 1.70 4.72
N VAL A 115 -25.88 3.02 4.90
CA VAL A 115 -25.36 3.63 6.14
C VAL A 115 -26.06 3.11 7.40
N PRO A 116 -27.40 2.98 7.48
CA PRO A 116 -28.05 2.44 8.68
C PRO A 116 -27.59 1.02 9.03
N CYS A 117 -27.34 0.20 8.02
CA CYS A 117 -26.83 -1.17 8.22
C CYS A 117 -25.38 -1.15 8.72
N MET A 118 -24.54 -0.26 8.17
CA MET A 118 -23.14 -0.11 8.58
C MET A 118 -23.04 0.32 10.04
N ILE A 119 -23.82 1.32 10.44
CA ILE A 119 -23.85 1.81 11.83
C ILE A 119 -24.32 0.70 12.79
N ARG A 120 -25.38 -0.04 12.43
CA ARG A 120 -25.85 -1.18 13.23
C ARG A 120 -24.79 -2.29 13.38
N ALA A 121 -23.91 -2.42 12.40
CA ALA A 121 -22.80 -3.37 12.40
C ALA A 121 -21.52 -2.82 13.06
N ASN A 122 -21.64 -1.73 13.84
CA ASN A 122 -20.54 -1.04 14.50
C ASN A 122 -19.41 -0.58 13.56
N LEU A 123 -19.73 -0.32 12.29
CA LEU A 123 -18.80 0.31 11.35
C LEU A 123 -18.83 1.83 11.57
N PRO A 124 -17.68 2.49 11.85
CA PRO A 124 -17.62 3.94 11.87
C PRO A 124 -18.01 4.52 10.51
N VAL A 125 -18.94 5.48 10.46
CA VAL A 125 -19.35 6.14 9.22
C VAL A 125 -19.17 7.64 9.34
N TYR A 126 -18.42 8.23 8.41
CA TYR A 126 -18.13 9.66 8.34
C TYR A 126 -18.90 10.27 7.16
N ILE A 127 -19.84 11.17 7.43
CA ILE A 127 -20.66 11.81 6.40
C ILE A 127 -20.05 13.16 6.03
N ALA A 128 -19.68 13.32 4.76
CA ALA A 128 -19.23 14.59 4.21
C ALA A 128 -20.44 15.51 3.98
N TRP A 129 -20.79 16.32 4.97
CA TRP A 129 -21.94 17.22 4.91
C TRP A 129 -21.68 18.44 4.00
N PRO A 130 -22.54 18.71 3.01
CA PRO A 130 -22.50 19.95 2.24
C PRO A 130 -22.92 21.16 3.09
N LYS A 131 -22.62 22.37 2.61
CA LYS A 131 -23.08 23.62 3.24
C LYS A 131 -24.61 23.72 3.27
N ASP A 132 -25.27 23.31 2.19
CA ASP A 132 -26.72 23.18 2.13
C ASP A 132 -27.11 21.73 2.38
N THR A 133 -27.57 21.44 3.60
CA THR A 133 -27.95 20.09 4.03
C THR A 133 -29.39 19.72 3.67
N ALA A 134 -30.21 20.69 3.23
CA ALA A 134 -31.64 20.45 3.00
C ALA A 134 -31.88 19.40 1.92
N GLU A 135 -31.08 19.43 0.84
CA GLU A 135 -31.15 18.44 -0.23
C GLU A 135 -30.76 17.03 0.25
N VAL A 136 -29.70 16.92 1.07
CA VAL A 136 -29.25 15.63 1.63
C VAL A 136 -30.35 15.02 2.47
N ILE A 137 -30.96 15.79 3.37
CA ILE A 137 -32.00 15.31 4.28
C ILE A 137 -33.29 14.99 3.53
N ARG A 138 -33.62 15.73 2.47
CA ARG A 138 -34.75 15.41 1.61
C ARG A 138 -34.55 14.08 0.90
N LYS A 139 -33.33 13.81 0.40
CA LYS A 139 -33.00 12.58 -0.32
C LYS A 139 -32.81 11.38 0.62
N TYR A 140 -32.19 11.59 1.77
CA TYR A 140 -31.86 10.57 2.77
C TYR A 140 -32.33 11.00 4.18
N PRO A 141 -33.63 10.87 4.49
CA PRO A 141 -34.20 11.36 5.76
C PRO A 141 -33.57 10.73 7.01
N PHE A 142 -33.10 9.48 6.91
CA PHE A 142 -32.45 8.76 8.01
C PHE A 142 -31.10 9.39 8.41
N LEU A 143 -30.51 10.26 7.59
CA LEU A 143 -29.28 10.97 7.94
C LEU A 143 -29.51 12.16 8.89
N ARG A 144 -30.76 12.55 9.12
CA ARG A 144 -31.12 13.74 9.93
C ARG A 144 -30.55 13.68 11.34
N ASP A 145 -30.54 12.51 11.95
CA ASP A 145 -30.07 12.32 13.33
C ASP A 145 -28.54 12.49 13.45
N TYR A 146 -27.83 12.49 12.32
CA TYR A 146 -26.38 12.64 12.23
C TYR A 146 -25.96 14.03 11.71
N LEU A 147 -26.89 14.98 11.59
CA LEU A 147 -26.56 16.36 11.25
C LEU A 147 -25.63 16.95 12.32
N PRO A 148 -24.55 17.65 11.93
CA PRO A 148 -23.72 18.38 12.87
C PRO A 148 -24.60 19.41 13.58
N LYS A 149 -24.66 19.35 14.91
CA LYS A 149 -25.40 20.36 15.68
C LYS A 149 -24.53 21.62 15.83
N PRO A 150 -25.13 22.79 16.05
CA PRO A 150 -24.37 24.01 16.31
C PRO A 150 -23.40 23.89 17.50
N CYS A 151 -23.69 23.03 18.48
CA CYS A 151 -22.77 22.73 19.59
C CYS A 151 -21.58 21.83 19.20
N ASP A 152 -21.72 21.05 18.12
CA ASP A 152 -20.67 20.15 17.61
C ASP A 152 -19.72 20.90 16.66
N LEU A 153 -20.20 22.00 16.06
CA LEU A 153 -19.44 22.93 15.24
C LEU A 153 -18.82 23.99 16.16
N GLN A 154 -17.70 23.68 16.83
CA GLN A 154 -16.93 24.75 17.46
C GLN A 154 -16.50 25.75 16.39
N GLU A 155 -17.16 26.89 16.33
CA GLU A 155 -16.65 28.01 15.54
C GLU A 155 -15.31 28.40 16.14
N VAL A 156 -14.24 28.10 15.42
CA VAL A 156 -12.96 28.76 15.59
C VAL A 156 -13.19 30.24 15.30
N VAL A 157 -13.55 31.00 16.32
CA VAL A 157 -13.62 32.46 16.25
C VAL A 157 -12.18 32.95 16.11
N ALA A 158 -11.81 33.41 14.92
CA ALA A 158 -10.56 34.12 14.73
C ALA A 158 -10.69 35.49 15.41
N ASN A 159 -9.88 35.75 16.44
CA ASN A 159 -9.76 37.09 16.98
C ASN A 159 -9.12 37.99 15.89
N ASP A 160 -9.36 39.30 15.91
CA ASP A 160 -8.89 40.30 14.92
C ASP A 160 -7.36 40.29 14.61
N ALA A 161 -6.57 39.55 15.38
CA ALA A 161 -5.13 39.34 15.18
C ALA A 161 -4.75 38.01 14.48
N GLY A 162 -5.72 37.23 13.98
CA GLY A 162 -5.46 35.99 13.23
C GLY A 162 -4.86 34.83 14.04
N ARG A 163 -4.86 34.92 15.38
CA ARG A 163 -4.44 33.82 16.26
C ARG A 163 -5.66 33.01 16.70
N VAL A 164 -5.64 31.71 16.41
CA VAL A 164 -6.61 30.74 16.90
C VAL A 164 -6.37 30.52 18.39
N VAL A 165 -7.27 31.00 19.23
CA VAL A 165 -7.30 30.63 20.65
C VAL A 165 -8.27 29.47 20.78
N MET A 166 -7.76 28.23 20.77
CA MET A 166 -8.56 27.12 21.28
C MET A 166 -8.74 27.38 22.77
N HIS A 167 -9.97 27.68 23.21
CA HIS A 167 -10.28 27.66 24.63
C HIS A 167 -10.26 26.18 25.07
N PRO A 168 -9.28 25.74 25.87
CA PRO A 168 -9.29 24.38 26.35
C PRO A 168 -10.37 24.33 27.42
N HIS A 169 -11.56 23.84 27.08
CA HIS A 169 -12.45 23.37 28.12
C HIS A 169 -11.89 22.03 28.61
N PRO A 170 -11.52 21.91 29.89
CA PRO A 170 -10.98 20.68 30.41
C PRO A 170 -12.12 19.66 30.54
N ARG A 171 -11.94 18.48 29.92
CA ARG A 171 -12.78 17.26 30.04
C ARG A 171 -14.07 17.36 29.20
N VAL A 172 -14.20 16.66 28.08
CA VAL A 172 -14.13 15.19 27.91
C VAL A 172 -13.42 14.85 26.60
N VAL A 173 -12.32 14.07 26.65
CA VAL A 173 -11.73 13.39 25.47
C VAL A 173 -12.62 12.19 25.13
N GLY A 174 -13.88 12.47 24.79
CA GLY A 174 -14.92 11.48 24.60
C GLY A 174 -15.87 11.99 23.53
N GLN A 175 -15.65 11.49 22.31
CA GLN A 175 -16.51 11.64 21.13
C GLN A 175 -16.62 13.05 20.56
N GLN A 176 -15.56 13.48 19.88
CA GLN A 176 -15.73 14.41 18.77
C GLN A 176 -16.57 13.70 17.69
N VAL A 177 -17.85 14.07 17.55
CA VAL A 177 -18.80 13.46 16.61
C VAL A 177 -18.87 14.17 15.26
N SER A 178 -18.21 15.32 15.11
CA SER A 178 -18.08 16.03 13.84
C SER A 178 -16.81 16.91 13.79
N PHE A 179 -16.33 17.21 12.58
CA PHE A 179 -15.16 18.08 12.35
C PHE A 179 -15.29 18.80 11.01
N ARG A 180 -14.59 19.94 10.84
CA ARG A 180 -14.47 20.58 9.51
C ARG A 180 -13.21 20.09 8.81
N TRP A 181 -13.31 19.70 7.54
CA TRP A 181 -12.14 19.25 6.76
C TRP A 181 -10.98 20.26 6.70
N ALA A 182 -11.29 21.56 6.74
CA ALA A 182 -10.28 22.62 6.80
C ALA A 182 -9.46 22.62 8.11
N GLU A 183 -10.01 22.09 9.20
CA GLU A 183 -9.33 21.93 10.50
C GLU A 183 -8.31 20.79 10.45
N LEU A 184 -8.58 19.72 9.69
CA LEU A 184 -7.60 18.65 9.42
C LEU A 184 -6.45 19.10 8.51
N SER A 185 -6.69 20.12 7.69
CA SER A 185 -5.70 20.66 6.74
C SER A 185 -4.68 21.59 7.40
N ARG A 186 -4.91 21.97 8.66
CA ARG A 186 -3.97 22.74 9.49
C ARG A 186 -3.70 21.97 10.78
N PRO A 187 -2.73 21.05 10.81
CA PRO A 187 -2.39 20.38 12.06
C PRO A 187 -1.79 21.42 13.01
N SER A 188 -2.53 21.82 14.03
CA SER A 188 -1.94 22.25 15.29
C SER A 188 -1.35 20.99 15.94
N LEU A 189 -0.06 20.81 15.69
CA LEU A 189 0.83 19.69 16.05
C LEU A 189 1.01 19.48 17.57
N GLU A 190 -0.05 19.56 18.37
CA GLU A 190 0.06 19.43 19.83
C GLU A 190 -0.91 18.44 20.46
N HIS A 191 -1.67 17.64 19.70
CA HIS A 191 -2.43 16.53 20.28
C HIS A 191 -1.84 15.19 19.86
N VAL A 192 -1.30 14.53 20.89
CA VAL A 192 -0.69 13.22 20.94
C VAL A 192 -1.59 12.19 20.28
N LEU A 193 -1.35 11.92 18.99
CA LEU A 193 -1.64 10.61 18.43
C LEU A 193 -0.63 9.61 19.03
N PRO A 194 -1.04 8.38 19.38
CA PRO A 194 -0.08 7.31 19.59
C PRO A 194 0.75 7.23 18.31
N GLU A 195 2.07 7.38 18.45
CA GLU A 195 3.08 7.46 17.38
C GLU A 195 2.57 6.94 16.03
N ASP A 196 2.25 7.87 15.12
CA ASP A 196 2.00 7.57 13.71
C ASP A 196 3.18 6.72 13.20
N GLU A 197 2.88 5.49 12.78
CA GLU A 197 3.73 4.82 11.80
C GLU A 197 3.83 5.80 10.62
N PRO A 198 5.05 6.31 10.30
CA PRO A 198 5.21 7.27 9.24
C PRO A 198 4.59 6.70 7.95
N PRO A 199 3.97 7.53 7.07
CA PRO A 199 3.38 7.06 5.83
C PRO A 199 4.37 6.10 5.17
N ALA A 200 3.94 4.85 4.97
CA ALA A 200 4.81 3.72 4.63
C ALA A 200 5.87 4.19 3.62
N ARG A 201 7.10 4.40 4.12
CA ARG A 201 8.16 4.98 3.30
C ARG A 201 8.38 3.99 2.17
N ILE A 202 8.17 4.42 0.92
CA ILE A 202 8.41 3.55 -0.24
C ILE A 202 9.82 2.98 -0.08
N PRO A 203 9.97 1.65 0.05
CA PRO A 203 11.26 1.05 0.29
C PRO A 203 12.23 1.43 -0.83
N HIS A 204 13.43 1.85 -0.45
CA HIS A 204 14.47 2.21 -1.40
C HIS A 204 15.82 1.78 -0.86
N GLY A 205 16.70 1.42 -1.77
CA GLY A 205 18.06 1.00 -1.49
C GLY A 205 19.01 2.16 -1.18
N GLU A 206 20.26 1.83 -0.88
CA GLU A 206 21.21 2.85 -0.45
C GLU A 206 21.60 3.81 -1.59
N GLY A 207 21.42 5.11 -1.35
CA GLY A 207 21.70 6.18 -2.31
C GLY A 207 20.61 6.37 -3.38
N GLN A 208 19.63 5.47 -3.43
CA GLN A 208 18.44 5.54 -4.27
C GLN A 208 17.43 6.51 -3.66
N LEU A 209 16.73 7.29 -4.48
CA LEU A 209 15.60 8.11 -4.01
C LEU A 209 14.33 7.25 -3.91
N SER A 210 13.39 7.70 -3.07
CA SER A 210 12.08 7.06 -2.91
C SER A 210 11.38 6.89 -4.27
N GLY A 211 11.07 5.66 -4.64
CA GLY A 211 10.41 5.29 -5.90
C GLY A 211 11.25 5.48 -7.18
N GLU A 212 12.55 5.70 -7.06
CA GLU A 212 13.44 5.90 -8.21
C GLU A 212 13.75 4.57 -8.92
N THR A 213 13.60 4.50 -10.24
CA THR A 213 13.99 3.33 -11.04
C THR A 213 15.51 3.26 -11.24
N TYR A 214 16.04 2.11 -11.63
CA TYR A 214 17.48 1.96 -11.93
C TYR A 214 17.96 2.92 -13.02
N GLN A 215 17.13 3.17 -14.03
CA GLN A 215 17.42 4.10 -15.13
C GLN A 215 17.48 5.54 -14.63
N ALA A 216 16.50 5.95 -13.82
CA ALA A 216 16.46 7.28 -13.24
C ALA A 216 17.65 7.51 -12.29
N PHE A 217 18.01 6.49 -11.49
CA PHE A 217 19.19 6.51 -10.64
C PHE A 217 20.47 6.71 -11.46
N PHE A 218 20.69 5.91 -12.51
CA PHE A 218 21.89 6.04 -13.35
C PHE A 218 21.95 7.39 -14.06
N ALA A 219 20.84 7.87 -14.62
CA ALA A 219 20.77 9.19 -15.25
C ALA A 219 21.09 10.32 -14.25
N ARG A 220 20.54 10.25 -13.03
CA ARG A 220 20.84 11.21 -11.95
C ARG A 220 22.31 11.16 -11.56
N ARG A 221 22.90 9.97 -11.47
CA ARG A 221 24.33 9.78 -11.16
C ARG A 221 25.22 10.35 -12.26
N GLU A 222 24.89 10.16 -13.54
CA GLU A 222 25.61 10.77 -14.65
C GLU A 222 25.57 12.30 -14.61
N VAL A 223 24.42 12.90 -14.30
CA VAL A 223 24.30 14.35 -14.09
C VAL A 223 25.20 14.82 -12.93
N ALA A 224 25.17 14.11 -11.79
CA ALA A 224 26.01 14.44 -10.65
C ALA A 224 27.51 14.28 -10.95
N ASN A 225 27.87 13.23 -11.69
CA ASN A 225 29.25 12.93 -12.07
C ASN A 225 29.80 13.95 -13.07
N ARG A 226 28.99 14.46 -14.01
CA ARG A 226 29.38 15.59 -14.88
C ARG A 226 29.71 16.85 -14.06
N LYS A 227 28.87 17.18 -13.07
CA LYS A 227 29.14 18.32 -12.17
C LYS A 227 30.41 18.14 -11.33
N ARG A 228 30.75 16.90 -10.97
CA ARG A 228 32.02 16.59 -10.28
C ARG A 228 33.22 16.74 -11.21
N ALA A 229 33.08 16.38 -12.47
CA ALA A 229 34.13 16.51 -13.48
C ALA A 229 34.59 17.96 -13.69
N GLU A 230 33.70 18.93 -13.57
CA GLU A 230 34.03 20.35 -13.67
C GLU A 230 34.98 20.84 -12.56
N LYS A 231 34.98 20.16 -11.41
CA LYS A 231 35.78 20.53 -10.22
C LYS A 231 36.94 19.58 -9.96
N GLU A 232 37.18 18.64 -10.88
CA GLU A 232 38.17 17.58 -10.71
C GLU A 232 39.59 18.10 -10.92
N THR A 233 40.50 17.79 -10.00
CA THR A 233 41.92 18.08 -10.15
C THR A 233 42.63 17.02 -11.00
N SER A 234 43.82 17.32 -11.53
CA SER A 234 44.60 16.37 -12.33
C SER A 234 44.90 15.07 -11.58
N GLU A 235 45.26 15.15 -10.29
CA GLU A 235 45.53 13.97 -9.45
C GLU A 235 44.27 13.11 -9.23
N GLN A 236 43.12 13.75 -8.99
CA GLN A 236 41.84 13.06 -8.85
C GLN A 236 41.45 12.35 -10.15
N ARG A 237 41.70 13.01 -11.29
CA ARG A 237 41.46 12.46 -12.62
C ARG A 237 42.31 11.22 -12.87
N GLU A 238 43.60 11.26 -12.58
CA GLU A 238 44.48 10.09 -12.73
C GLU A 238 44.05 8.93 -11.84
N SER A 239 43.67 9.21 -10.59
CA SER A 239 43.15 8.19 -9.67
C SER A 239 41.84 7.57 -10.17
N ARG A 240 40.91 8.39 -10.66
CA ARG A 240 39.65 7.93 -11.27
C ARG A 240 39.89 7.11 -12.54
N MET A 241 40.80 7.55 -13.42
CA MET A 241 41.14 6.80 -14.64
C MET A 241 41.78 5.45 -14.32
N ARG A 242 42.68 5.38 -13.31
CA ARG A 242 43.23 4.10 -12.83
C ARG A 242 42.14 3.17 -12.30
N ARG A 243 41.18 3.71 -11.54
CA ARG A 243 40.01 2.94 -11.07
C ARG A 243 39.17 2.42 -12.22
N GLN A 244 38.90 3.25 -13.23
CA GLN A 244 38.15 2.85 -14.42
C GLN A 244 38.87 1.73 -15.19
N GLN A 245 40.17 1.90 -15.49
CA GLN A 245 40.96 0.89 -16.18
C GLN A 245 40.99 -0.45 -15.44
N LYS A 246 41.10 -0.43 -14.11
CA LYS A 246 41.00 -1.65 -13.30
C LYS A 246 39.61 -2.27 -13.41
N ALA A 247 38.56 -1.45 -13.35
CA ALA A 247 37.18 -1.92 -13.46
C ALA A 247 36.86 -2.52 -14.83
N ASP A 248 37.43 -1.99 -15.91
CA ASP A 248 37.25 -2.48 -17.28
C ASP A 248 37.77 -3.92 -17.47
N THR A 249 38.60 -4.42 -16.55
CA THR A 249 39.03 -5.83 -16.53
C THR A 249 37.98 -6.79 -15.96
N PHE A 250 36.88 -6.27 -15.38
CA PHE A 250 35.82 -7.02 -14.70
C PHE A 250 36.30 -8.01 -13.62
N ASN A 251 37.54 -7.82 -13.15
CA ASN A 251 38.07 -8.56 -12.03
C ASN A 251 37.22 -8.29 -10.78
N ARG A 252 36.99 -9.35 -9.99
CA ARG A 252 36.18 -9.26 -8.78
C ARG A 252 36.68 -8.11 -7.88
N PRO A 253 35.79 -7.21 -7.45
CA PRO A 253 36.18 -6.10 -6.59
C PRO A 253 36.68 -6.61 -5.25
N THR A 254 37.71 -5.94 -4.74
CA THR A 254 38.25 -6.12 -3.39
C THR A 254 37.87 -4.91 -2.56
N ARG A 255 37.91 -5.03 -1.23
CA ARG A 255 37.72 -3.85 -0.36
C ARG A 255 38.70 -2.72 -0.75
N PRO A 256 38.29 -1.44 -0.65
CA PRO A 256 37.02 -0.93 -0.10
C PRO A 256 35.86 -0.81 -1.11
N THR A 257 36.04 -1.17 -2.38
CA THR A 257 35.02 -1.03 -3.44
C THR A 257 33.70 -1.70 -3.04
N ARG A 258 32.60 -0.96 -3.18
CA ARG A 258 31.26 -1.42 -2.78
C ARG A 258 30.53 -2.04 -3.97
N VAL A 259 29.68 -3.02 -3.71
CA VAL A 259 28.87 -3.69 -4.74
C VAL A 259 27.41 -3.64 -4.33
N PHE A 260 26.56 -3.28 -5.28
CA PHE A 260 25.12 -3.23 -5.15
C PHE A 260 24.47 -4.13 -6.20
N LEU A 261 23.37 -4.77 -5.82
CA LEU A 261 22.54 -5.59 -6.69
C LEU A 261 21.15 -4.96 -6.77
N TRP A 262 20.70 -4.68 -7.99
CA TRP A 262 19.36 -4.20 -8.24
C TRP A 262 18.39 -5.37 -8.22
N LYS A 263 17.47 -5.35 -7.25
CA LYS A 263 16.38 -6.32 -7.07
C LYS A 263 15.04 -5.63 -7.23
N VAL A 264 13.93 -6.37 -7.13
CA VAL A 264 12.64 -5.74 -6.86
C VAL A 264 12.40 -5.69 -5.35
N VAL A 265 11.61 -4.72 -4.88
CA VAL A 265 11.29 -4.55 -3.45
C VAL A 265 10.78 -5.85 -2.84
N GLY A 266 9.92 -6.58 -3.55
CA GLY A 266 9.37 -7.85 -3.09
C GLY A 266 10.38 -8.96 -2.82
N ASP A 267 11.61 -8.87 -3.34
CA ASP A 267 12.69 -9.83 -3.07
C ASP A 267 13.44 -9.50 -1.76
N VAL A 268 13.18 -8.32 -1.20
CA VAL A 268 13.81 -7.79 0.01
C VAL A 268 12.81 -7.76 1.16
N ASP A 269 11.58 -7.34 0.88
CA ASP A 269 10.48 -7.29 1.83
C ASP A 269 9.16 -7.63 1.11
N ASP A 270 8.52 -8.74 1.50
CA ASP A 270 7.28 -9.24 0.92
C ASP A 270 6.02 -8.76 1.67
N GLN A 271 6.18 -8.04 2.78
CA GLN A 271 5.09 -7.51 3.60
C GLN A 271 4.59 -6.13 3.15
N VAL A 272 5.18 -5.58 2.09
CA VAL A 272 4.82 -4.26 1.57
C VAL A 272 3.58 -4.31 0.65
N PRO A 273 2.89 -3.17 0.43
CA PRO A 273 1.76 -3.10 -0.48
C PRO A 273 2.06 -3.60 -1.90
N ALA A 274 1.07 -4.19 -2.56
CA ALA A 274 1.24 -4.79 -3.89
C ALA A 274 1.74 -3.80 -4.95
N GLU A 275 1.40 -2.53 -4.76
CA GLU A 275 1.76 -1.38 -5.59
C GLU A 275 3.29 -1.15 -5.66
N VAL A 276 4.02 -1.49 -4.59
CA VAL A 276 5.45 -1.18 -4.47
C VAL A 276 6.36 -2.39 -4.69
N LEU A 277 5.81 -3.61 -4.76
CA LEU A 277 6.60 -4.86 -4.81
C LEU A 277 7.49 -4.99 -6.05
N PHE A 278 7.05 -4.44 -7.18
CA PHE A 278 7.79 -4.51 -8.45
C PHE A 278 8.69 -3.31 -8.69
N MET A 279 8.76 -2.39 -7.72
CA MET A 279 9.67 -1.25 -7.79
C MET A 279 11.11 -1.73 -7.64
N ASP A 280 12.03 -1.01 -8.29
CA ASP A 280 13.46 -1.30 -8.20
C ASP A 280 13.99 -1.03 -6.78
N TYR A 281 14.92 -1.85 -6.31
CA TYR A 281 15.57 -1.71 -5.02
C TYR A 281 17.08 -1.96 -5.13
N ARG A 282 17.89 -0.97 -4.75
CA ARG A 282 19.37 -1.05 -4.79
C ARG A 282 19.95 -1.67 -3.51
N ALA A 283 20.06 -2.99 -3.46
CA ALA A 283 20.52 -3.72 -2.28
C ALA A 283 22.06 -3.72 -2.17
N TYR A 284 22.59 -3.35 -1.00
CA TYR A 284 24.03 -3.49 -0.72
C TYR A 284 24.42 -4.98 -0.58
N VAL A 285 25.42 -5.41 -1.34
CA VAL A 285 25.97 -6.76 -1.27
C VAL A 285 27.07 -6.80 -0.21
N LYS A 286 26.84 -7.57 0.85
CA LYS A 286 27.84 -7.76 1.91
C LYS A 286 29.13 -8.36 1.34
N PRO A 287 30.32 -7.98 1.81
CA PRO A 287 31.60 -8.44 1.25
C PRO A 287 31.75 -9.97 1.12
N ALA A 288 31.13 -10.74 2.03
CA ALA A 288 31.16 -12.21 1.99
C ALA A 288 30.40 -12.79 0.78
N ALA A 289 29.34 -12.12 0.32
CA ALA A 289 28.50 -12.58 -0.79
C ALA A 289 28.96 -12.02 -2.15
N VAL A 290 29.90 -11.07 -2.17
CA VAL A 290 30.37 -10.43 -3.42
C VAL A 290 30.92 -11.48 -4.38
N ALA A 291 31.65 -12.49 -3.90
CA ALA A 291 32.22 -13.51 -4.78
C ALA A 291 31.14 -14.27 -5.57
N GLU A 292 30.09 -14.70 -4.88
CA GLU A 292 28.98 -15.46 -5.45
C GLU A 292 28.17 -14.61 -6.42
N VAL A 293 27.73 -13.42 -5.99
CA VAL A 293 26.96 -12.51 -6.84
C VAL A 293 27.77 -12.10 -8.07
N TRP A 294 29.08 -11.88 -7.93
CA TRP A 294 29.93 -11.45 -9.04
C TRP A 294 30.08 -12.53 -10.12
N VAL A 295 30.24 -13.79 -9.73
CA VAL A 295 30.37 -14.91 -10.67
C VAL A 295 29.05 -15.23 -11.35
N SER A 296 27.95 -15.08 -10.62
CA SER A 296 26.61 -15.42 -11.12
C SER A 296 26.06 -14.42 -12.15
N HIS A 297 26.71 -13.27 -12.39
CA HIS A 297 26.22 -12.27 -13.34
C HIS A 297 27.28 -12.00 -14.43
N PRO A 298 26.89 -11.92 -15.72
CA PRO A 298 27.81 -11.58 -16.80
C PRO A 298 28.32 -10.13 -16.69
N PRO A 299 29.44 -9.80 -17.37
CA PRO A 299 29.94 -8.43 -17.46
C PRO A 299 28.91 -7.40 -17.95
N ALA A 300 28.00 -7.78 -18.86
CA ALA A 300 26.98 -6.89 -19.42
C ALA A 300 25.99 -6.36 -18.38
N HIS A 301 25.79 -7.08 -17.26
CA HIS A 301 24.94 -6.64 -16.15
C HIS A 301 25.67 -5.75 -15.15
N LYS A 302 26.99 -5.56 -15.29
CA LYS A 302 27.82 -4.87 -14.31
C LYS A 302 28.16 -3.48 -14.81
N ARG A 303 27.83 -2.47 -14.01
CA ARG A 303 28.14 -1.06 -14.27
C ARG A 303 28.99 -0.51 -13.15
N TYR A 304 30.11 0.11 -13.50
CA TYR A 304 31.01 0.72 -12.52
C TYR A 304 30.86 2.24 -12.46
N ASP A 305 30.83 2.80 -11.26
CA ASP A 305 30.89 4.25 -10.98
C ASP A 305 32.25 4.62 -10.40
N ALA A 306 33.18 4.99 -11.27
CA ALA A 306 34.53 5.37 -10.88
C ALA A 306 34.60 6.63 -10.00
N TRP A 307 33.53 7.42 -9.86
CA TRP A 307 33.53 8.58 -8.97
C TRP A 307 33.40 8.15 -7.51
N LEU A 308 32.57 7.14 -7.24
CA LEU A 308 32.26 6.69 -5.89
C LEU A 308 32.87 5.34 -5.52
N ASP A 309 33.59 4.69 -6.46
CA ASP A 309 34.18 3.35 -6.25
C ASP A 309 33.10 2.32 -5.89
N GLU A 310 32.04 2.31 -6.71
CA GLU A 310 30.88 1.44 -6.52
C GLU A 310 30.59 0.67 -7.81
N TRP A 311 30.20 -0.59 -7.67
CA TRP A 311 29.63 -1.42 -8.72
C TRP A 311 28.12 -1.58 -8.52
N ASP A 312 27.39 -1.48 -9.60
CA ASP A 312 25.98 -1.79 -9.70
C ASP A 312 25.79 -2.99 -10.63
N ILE A 313 25.19 -4.06 -10.11
CA ILE A 313 24.81 -5.25 -10.86
C ILE A 313 23.31 -5.16 -11.12
N CYS A 314 22.90 -5.14 -12.38
CA CYS A 314 21.52 -4.98 -12.79
C CYS A 314 21.25 -5.78 -14.07
N GLU A 315 20.47 -6.85 -13.97
CA GLU A 315 20.10 -7.72 -15.11
C GLU A 315 19.36 -6.95 -16.22
N LYS A 316 18.61 -5.91 -15.84
CA LYS A 316 17.85 -5.05 -16.78
C LYS A 316 18.76 -4.17 -17.66
N LEU A 317 20.08 -4.19 -17.47
CA LEU A 317 21.04 -3.53 -18.36
C LEU A 317 21.23 -4.29 -19.68
N ALA A 318 21.15 -5.62 -19.66
CA ALA A 318 21.24 -6.47 -20.84
C ALA A 318 20.26 -7.64 -20.71
N PRO A 319 18.96 -7.40 -20.97
CA PRO A 319 17.90 -8.40 -20.75
C PRO A 319 17.99 -9.62 -21.70
N GLU A 320 18.72 -9.49 -22.81
CA GLU A 320 18.96 -10.55 -23.80
C GLU A 320 19.94 -11.62 -23.27
N GLU A 321 20.82 -11.27 -22.32
CA GLU A 321 21.78 -12.17 -21.67
C GLU A 321 21.23 -12.73 -20.36
N ARG A 322 19.95 -13.14 -20.34
CA ARG A 322 19.37 -13.79 -19.15
C ARG A 322 20.16 -15.06 -18.86
N LEU A 323 20.46 -15.25 -17.57
CA LEU A 323 20.96 -16.51 -17.06
C LEU A 323 19.92 -17.57 -17.39
N GLU A 324 20.29 -18.57 -18.19
CA GLU A 324 19.48 -19.77 -18.36
C GLU A 324 19.29 -20.36 -16.96
N ASP A 325 18.05 -20.40 -16.48
CA ASP A 325 17.70 -21.08 -15.24
C ASP A 325 18.08 -22.56 -15.42
N SER A 326 19.25 -22.93 -14.88
CA SER A 326 19.80 -24.29 -14.85
C SER A 326 18.96 -25.20 -13.96
N TRP A 327 17.72 -25.48 -14.36
CA TRP A 327 16.82 -26.44 -13.72
C TRP A 327 16.31 -27.55 -14.65
N ASP A 328 16.72 -27.56 -15.93
CA ASP A 328 16.23 -28.53 -16.93
C ASP A 328 17.18 -29.71 -17.24
N GLU A 329 18.25 -29.94 -16.46
CA GLU A 329 19.10 -31.14 -16.61
C GLU A 329 19.10 -32.00 -15.34
N LEU A 330 18.00 -32.74 -15.14
CA LEU A 330 18.07 -34.07 -14.52
C LEU A 330 17.36 -35.04 -15.47
N GLU A 331 18.08 -35.44 -16.52
CA GLU A 331 17.78 -36.65 -17.27
C GLU A 331 17.74 -37.84 -16.28
N GLU A 332 16.58 -38.50 -16.20
CA GLU A 332 16.46 -39.79 -15.54
C GLU A 332 17.31 -40.82 -16.29
N PRO A 333 18.20 -41.57 -15.62
CA PRO A 333 18.82 -42.74 -16.23
C PRO A 333 17.85 -43.94 -16.14
N ASP A 334 17.79 -44.67 -17.26
CA ASP A 334 16.96 -45.86 -17.58
C ASP A 334 16.65 -46.87 -16.46
#